data_AF-A0A955YIR4-F1
#
_entry.id   AF-A0A955YIR4-F1
#
_cell.length_a   1.000
_cell.length_b   1.000
_cell.length_c   1.000
_cell.angle_alpha   90.00
_cell.angle_beta   90.00
_cell.angle_gamma   90.00
#
_symmetry.space_group_name_H-M   'P 1'
#
loop_
_entity.id
_entity.type
_entity.pdbx_description
1 polymer ?
#
loop_
_entity_poly.entity_id
_entity_poly.type
_entity_poly.pdbx_seq_one_letter_code
_entity_poly.pdbx_strand_id
1 'polypeptide(L)'
;MSNAKIIHGRFYGTGKRKNAVARVFLSPGTGTVTVNGRTFEDYFPRDILRMIIEQPFGVIERPGQYDVRVNVHGGGIAAQAQA
;
A
#
# COMPACT_ATOMS: atom_id res chain seq x y z
N MET A 1 0.64 -14.21 17.39
CA MET A 1 1.12 -13.92 16.02
C MET A 1 -0.09 -13.92 15.10
N SER A 2 -0.47 -12.79 14.50
CA SER A 2 -1.69 -12.71 13.69
C SER A 2 -1.51 -13.51 12.41
N ASN A 3 -2.44 -14.43 12.12
CA ASN A 3 -2.50 -15.13 10.84
C ASN A 3 -2.61 -14.11 9.71
N ALA A 4 -1.55 -13.94 8.92
CA ALA A 4 -1.61 -13.17 7.69
C ALA A 4 -2.67 -13.82 6.79
N LYS A 5 -3.73 -13.08 6.48
CA LYS A 5 -4.83 -13.61 5.68
C LYS A 5 -4.33 -13.73 4.24
N ILE A 6 -4.34 -14.94 3.69
CA ILE A 6 -4.02 -15.16 2.27
C ILE A 6 -5.33 -15.23 1.50
N ILE A 7 -5.48 -14.38 0.47
CA ILE A 7 -6.66 -14.33 -0.39
C ILE A 7 -6.18 -14.53 -1.83
N HIS A 8 -6.62 -15.62 -2.48
CA HIS A 8 -6.22 -15.99 -3.85
C HIS A 8 -4.68 -16.00 -4.05
N GLY A 9 -3.92 -16.53 -3.09
CA GLY A 9 -2.45 -16.60 -3.16
C GLY A 9 -1.73 -15.26 -2.93
N ARG A 10 -2.46 -14.20 -2.56
CA ARG A 10 -1.90 -12.88 -2.21
C ARG A 10 -1.99 -12.65 -0.71
N PHE A 11 -0.98 -12.01 -0.14
CA PHE A 11 -1.02 -11.57 1.25
C PHE A 11 -1.97 -10.38 1.37
N TYR A 12 -2.93 -10.47 2.28
CA TYR A 12 -3.91 -9.43 2.52
C TYR A 12 -3.66 -8.73 3.85
N GLY A 13 -3.68 -7.40 3.82
CA GLY A 13 -3.60 -6.53 4.98
C GLY A 13 -4.67 -5.44 4.94
N THR A 14 -5.01 -4.92 6.11
CA THR A 14 -5.86 -3.73 6.23
C THR A 14 -5.17 -2.68 7.08
N GLY A 15 -5.30 -1.44 6.63
CA GLY A 15 -4.73 -0.26 7.26
C GLY A 15 -5.80 0.78 7.54
N LYS A 16 -5.62 1.57 8.60
CA LYS A 16 -6.56 2.65 8.98
C LYS A 16 -5.81 3.83 9.59
N ARG A 17 -6.10 5.04 9.09
CA ARG A 17 -5.61 6.30 9.67
C ARG A 17 -6.68 7.37 9.59
N LYS A 18 -7.09 7.92 10.75
CA LYS A 18 -8.24 8.83 10.84
C LYS A 18 -9.46 8.16 10.20
N ASN A 19 -10.04 8.78 9.17
CA ASN A 19 -11.17 8.26 8.41
C ASN A 19 -10.77 7.48 7.14
N ALA A 20 -9.47 7.32 6.87
CA ALA A 20 -8.97 6.55 5.73
C ALA A 20 -8.87 5.07 6.09
N VAL A 21 -9.35 4.22 5.19
CA VAL A 21 -9.31 2.76 5.30
C VAL A 21 -8.69 2.18 4.03
N ALA A 22 -7.57 1.49 4.19
CA ALA A 22 -6.83 0.84 3.12
C ALA A 22 -7.00 -0.68 3.19
N ARG A 23 -7.21 -1.31 2.04
CA ARG A 23 -7.15 -2.76 1.84
C ARG A 23 -6.00 -3.03 0.89
N VAL A 24 -4.98 -3.73 1.38
CA VAL A 24 -3.72 -3.96 0.68
C VAL A 24 -3.61 -5.43 0.32
N PHE A 25 -3.27 -5.68 -0.94
CA PHE A 25 -2.92 -6.99 -1.44
C PHE A 25 -1.46 -6.95 -1.91
N LEU A 26 -0.66 -7.86 -1.37
CA LEU A 26 0.76 -8.00 -1.68
C LEU A 26 1.00 -9.34 -2.39
N SER A 27 1.80 -9.30 -3.44
CA SER A 27 2.32 -10.47 -4.12
C SER A 27 3.80 -10.29 -4.45
N PRO A 28 4.62 -11.34 -4.47
CA PRO A 28 5.97 -11.27 -5.03
C PRO A 28 5.90 -10.75 -6.47
N GLY A 29 6.80 -9.85 -6.86
CA GLY A 29 6.73 -9.21 -8.16
C GLY A 29 7.88 -8.25 -8.46
N THR A 30 7.57 -7.20 -9.23
CA THR A 30 8.54 -6.24 -9.79
C THR A 30 8.59 -4.91 -9.07
N GLY A 31 7.76 -4.73 -8.02
CA GLY A 31 7.66 -3.46 -7.30
C GLY A 31 6.55 -2.56 -7.81
N THR A 32 5.64 -3.07 -8.64
CA THR A 32 4.56 -2.26 -9.21
C THR A 32 3.52 -1.93 -8.14
N VAL A 33 3.24 -0.65 -7.94
CA VAL A 33 2.23 -0.16 -6.99
C VAL A 33 1.03 0.41 -7.73
N THR A 34 -0.16 -0.09 -7.42
CA THR A 34 -1.44 0.40 -7.97
C THR A 34 -2.40 0.76 -6.86
N VAL A 35 -3.04 1.93 -6.98
CA VAL A 35 -3.95 2.47 -5.96
C VAL A 35 -5.28 2.83 -6.60
N ASN A 36 -6.36 2.15 -6.19
CA ASN A 36 -7.70 2.33 -6.75
C ASN A 36 -7.74 2.25 -8.29
N GLY A 37 -6.94 1.35 -8.87
CA GLY A 37 -6.84 1.16 -10.32
C GLY A 37 -6.00 2.20 -11.08
N ARG A 38 -5.37 3.14 -10.37
CA ARG A 38 -4.44 4.13 -10.93
C ARG A 38 -3.00 3.78 -10.55
N THR A 39 -2.04 4.35 -11.30
CA THR A 39 -0.62 4.26 -10.95
C THR A 39 -0.35 5.02 -9.66
N PHE A 40 0.80 4.72 -9.06
CA PHE A 40 1.19 5.28 -7.78
C PHE A 40 1.42 6.79 -7.86
N GLU A 41 2.06 7.23 -8.94
CA GLU A 41 2.36 8.61 -9.30
C GLU A 41 1.07 9.43 -9.50
N ASP A 42 0.11 8.86 -10.22
CA ASP A 42 -1.15 9.54 -10.54
C ASP A 42 -2.03 9.72 -9.31
N TYR A 43 -2.03 8.74 -8.41
CA TYR A 43 -2.84 8.79 -7.19
C TYR A 43 -2.20 9.66 -6.11
N PHE A 44 -0.87 9.56 -5.93
CA PHE A 44 -0.09 10.32 -4.96
C PHE A 44 0.92 11.22 -5.69
N PRO A 45 0.49 12.39 -6.20
CA PRO A 45 1.35 13.26 -7.02
C PRO A 45 2.49 13.93 -6.24
N ARG A 46 2.48 13.84 -4.90
CA ARG A 46 3.52 14.43 -4.04
C ARG A 46 4.50 13.36 -3.61
N ASP A 47 5.77 13.58 -3.89
CA ASP A 47 6.87 12.64 -3.58
C ASP A 47 6.90 12.25 -2.11
N ILE A 48 6.66 13.21 -1.21
CA ILE A 48 6.63 12.97 0.24
C ILE A 48 5.60 11.89 0.61
N LEU A 49 4.44 11.85 -0.06
CA LEU A 49 3.43 10.83 0.20
C LEU A 49 3.86 9.46 -0.29
N ARG A 50 4.56 9.41 -1.43
CA ARG A 50 5.12 8.17 -1.98
C ARG A 50 6.23 7.61 -1.09
N MET A 51 7.12 8.47 -0.61
CA MET A 51 8.17 8.10 0.34
C MET A 51 7.61 7.46 1.61
N ILE A 52 6.51 7.99 2.17
CA ILE A 52 5.86 7.41 3.36
C ILE A 52 5.40 5.97 3.10
N ILE A 53 4.85 5.70 1.92
CA ILE A 53 4.33 4.38 1.55
C ILE A 53 5.47 3.38 1.27
N GLU A 54 6.62 3.87 0.81
CA GLU A 54 7.82 3.06 0.54
C GLU A 54 8.65 2.73 1.78
N GLN A 55 8.60 3.57 2.82
CA GLN A 55 9.36 3.41 4.07
C GLN A 55 9.32 1.99 4.67
N PRO A 56 8.16 1.30 4.77
CA PRO A 56 8.11 -0.05 5.32
C PRO A 56 8.96 -1.07 4.55
N PHE A 57 9.05 -0.92 3.21
CA PHE A 57 9.87 -1.80 2.37
C PHE A 57 11.37 -1.56 2.57
N GLY A 58 11.76 -0.32 2.88
CA GLY A 58 13.12 0.02 3.28
C GLY A 58 13.50 -0.59 4.63
N VAL A 59 12.60 -0.57 5.62
CA VAL A 59 12.84 -1.15 6.95
C VAL A 59 13.08 -2.65 6.91
N ILE A 60 12.37 -3.36 6.02
CA ILE A 60 12.53 -4.81 5.85
C ILE A 60 13.60 -5.18 4.81
N GLU A 61 14.33 -4.21 4.26
CA GLU A 61 15.38 -4.39 3.25
C GLU A 61 14.89 -5.14 1.99
N ARG A 62 13.62 -4.94 1.59
CA ARG A 62 13.03 -5.56 0.39
C ARG A 62 12.37 -4.54 -0.54
N PRO A 63 13.09 -3.48 -0.96
CA PRO A 63 12.56 -2.56 -1.97
C PRO A 63 12.33 -3.31 -3.29
N GLY A 64 11.21 -3.02 -3.97
CA GLY A 64 10.94 -3.52 -5.33
C GLY A 64 10.68 -5.02 -5.47
N GLN A 65 10.62 -5.80 -4.39
CA GLN A 65 10.40 -7.25 -4.46
C GLN A 65 8.91 -7.66 -4.50
N TYR A 66 8.01 -6.71 -4.23
CA TYR A 66 6.59 -6.98 -4.08
C TYR A 66 5.76 -6.03 -4.94
N ASP A 67 4.81 -6.58 -5.68
CA ASP A 67 3.75 -5.80 -6.28
C ASP A 67 2.67 -5.53 -5.22
N VAL A 68 2.18 -4.29 -5.21
CA VAL A 68 1.21 -3.80 -4.24
C VAL A 68 -0.05 -3.34 -4.97
N ARG A 69 -1.19 -3.90 -4.59
CA ARG A 69 -2.50 -3.41 -5.04
C ARG A 69 -3.30 -2.94 -3.84
N VAL A 70 -3.63 -1.66 -3.83
CA VAL A 70 -4.35 -1.02 -2.73
C VAL A 70 -5.70 -0.53 -3.21
N ASN A 71 -6.74 -0.84 -2.44
CA ASN A 71 -8.03 -0.15 -2.51
C ASN A 71 -8.19 0.69 -1.24
N VAL A 72 -8.29 2.01 -1.38
CA VAL A 72 -8.35 2.95 -0.25
C VAL A 72 -9.51 3.92 -0.41
N HIS A 73 -10.19 4.25 0.68
CA HIS A 73 -11.28 5.22 0.68
C HIS A 73 -11.36 5.95 2.02
N GLY A 74 -12.08 7.07 2.03
CA GLY A 74 -12.27 7.92 3.21
C GLY A 74 -11.05 8.78 3.54
N GLY A 75 -11.26 9.81 4.35
CA GLY A 75 -10.22 10.78 4.72
C GLY A 75 -9.65 11.56 3.53
N GLY A 76 -8.56 12.28 3.77
CA GLY A 76 -7.79 12.99 2.73
C GLY A 76 -6.57 12.20 2.27
N ILE A 77 -5.95 12.61 1.16
CA ILE A 77 -4.84 11.90 0.51
C ILE A 77 -3.67 11.60 1.45
N ALA A 78 -3.32 12.53 2.34
CA ALA A 78 -2.25 12.32 3.31
C ALA A 78 -2.59 11.27 4.38
N ALA A 79 -3.86 11.19 4.79
CA ALA A 79 -4.31 10.13 5.70
C ALA A 79 -4.33 8.78 4.99
N GLN A 80 -4.70 8.75 3.71
CA GLN A 80 -4.69 7.53 2.90
C GLN A 80 -3.28 6.97 2.69
N ALA A 81 -2.27 7.83 2.55
CA ALA A 81 -0.87 7.40 2.44
C ALA A 81 -0.30 6.78 3.74
N GLN A 82 -0.90 7.12 4.89
CA GLN A 82 -0.50 6.61 6.21
C GLN A 82 -1.39 5.47 6.72
N ALA A 83 -2.44 5.11 5.98
CA ALA A 83 -3.43 4.12 6.39
C ALA A 83 -2.93 2.71 6.12
#